data_AF-A0A165ISJ7-F1
#
_entry.id   AF-A0A165ISJ7-F1
#
_cell.length_a   1.000
_cell.length_b   1.000
_cell.length_c   1.000
_cell.angle_alpha   90.00
_cell.angle_beta   90.00
_cell.angle_gamma   90.00
#
_symmetry.space_group_name_H-M   'P 1'
#
loop_
_entity.id
_entity.type
_entity.pdbx_description
1 polymer ?
#
loop_
_entity_poly.entity_id
_entity_poly.type
_entity_poly.pdbx_seq_one_letter_code
_entity_poly.pdbx_strand_id
1 'polypeptide(L)'
;MKFAVLLFVAGTLVAASPTNFTIASRQDPADLMIFVCDQMPEVCHNMCYGALCLNIGSALTFDNPSATDKRNRRKAAGCIESGGNRCSVRKGHAAGFQCDEYPFASSSPRGTITDRINRCVPAGENSKQGGIINAFYRASFCKGGPCDFNVEFSNAGNIAPCQMDCTDSDNEIIGPGSGTPAQDGDEADDGTDDDGGNPEPTGTSKKKRVVTGARHHYLTSSGVEIDIRGIARIGQRAVTVVARNTTLWDEQAKSHAYDDENDESQYDYMLPNLEVRDDVIIAELS
;
A
#
# COMPACT_ATOMS: atom_id res chain seq x y z
N MET A 1 -79.15 -11.97 -53.37
CA MET A 1 -78.03 -12.61 -52.64
C MET A 1 -76.75 -11.90 -53.03
N LYS A 2 -76.16 -11.09 -52.14
CA LYS A 2 -74.90 -10.37 -52.36
C LYS A 2 -73.95 -10.76 -51.24
N PHE A 3 -72.84 -11.39 -51.59
CA PHE A 3 -71.74 -11.73 -50.67
C PHE A 3 -70.90 -10.47 -50.42
N ALA A 4 -70.71 -10.11 -49.14
CA ALA A 4 -69.71 -9.14 -48.72
C ALA A 4 -68.43 -9.89 -48.36
N VAL A 5 -67.34 -9.62 -49.07
CA VAL A 5 -65.99 -10.09 -48.74
C VAL A 5 -65.37 -9.06 -47.80
N LEU A 6 -65.10 -9.46 -46.54
CA LEU A 6 -64.33 -8.67 -45.58
C LEU A 6 -62.84 -9.00 -45.76
N LEU A 7 -62.06 -8.01 -46.19
CA LEU A 7 -60.60 -8.04 -46.18
C LEU A 7 -60.10 -7.78 -44.75
N PHE A 8 -59.45 -8.77 -44.14
CA PHE A 8 -58.65 -8.58 -42.94
C PHE A 8 -57.28 -8.05 -43.32
N VAL A 9 -56.94 -6.84 -42.87
CA VAL A 9 -55.57 -6.31 -42.92
C VAL A 9 -54.85 -6.82 -41.66
N ALA A 10 -53.90 -7.74 -41.84
CA ALA A 10 -52.99 -8.17 -40.78
C ALA A 10 -51.93 -7.08 -40.57
N GLY A 11 -52.08 -6.29 -39.50
CA GLY A 11 -51.06 -5.36 -39.04
C GLY A 11 -49.90 -6.13 -38.40
N THR A 12 -48.69 -6.02 -38.96
CA THR A 12 -47.47 -6.55 -38.37
C THR A 12 -47.09 -5.70 -37.15
N LEU A 13 -47.27 -6.26 -35.95
CA LEU A 13 -46.65 -5.74 -34.74
C LEU A 13 -45.14 -6.01 -34.83
N VAL A 14 -44.36 -4.98 -35.10
CA VAL A 14 -42.90 -5.02 -34.91
C VAL A 14 -42.66 -5.05 -33.41
N ALA A 15 -42.43 -6.25 -32.85
CA ALA A 15 -41.94 -6.40 -31.50
C ALA A 15 -40.53 -5.80 -31.46
N ALA A 16 -40.39 -4.62 -30.84
CA ALA A 16 -39.09 -4.09 -30.46
C ALA A 16 -38.49 -5.06 -29.43
N SER A 17 -37.49 -5.84 -29.85
CA SER A 17 -36.71 -6.68 -28.94
C SER A 17 -36.17 -5.83 -27.81
N PRO A 18 -36.21 -6.30 -26.54
CA PRO A 18 -35.54 -5.60 -25.46
C PRO A 18 -34.06 -5.54 -25.82
N THR A 19 -33.56 -4.33 -26.06
CA THR A 19 -32.12 -4.08 -26.11
C THR A 19 -31.58 -4.51 -24.75
N ASN A 20 -30.79 -5.58 -24.74
CA ASN A 20 -29.97 -5.92 -23.59
C ASN A 20 -29.04 -4.74 -23.35
N PHE A 21 -29.46 -3.82 -22.48
CA PHE A 21 -28.54 -2.89 -21.86
C PHE A 21 -27.65 -3.74 -20.97
N THR A 22 -26.50 -4.13 -21.50
CA THR A 22 -25.39 -4.57 -20.69
C THR A 22 -25.00 -3.34 -19.87
N ILE A 23 -25.54 -3.23 -18.65
CA ILE A 23 -24.99 -2.34 -17.64
C ILE A 23 -23.58 -2.87 -17.45
N ALA A 24 -22.60 -2.22 -18.06
CA ALA A 24 -21.22 -2.46 -17.71
C ALA A 24 -21.15 -2.26 -16.20
N SER A 25 -20.84 -3.33 -15.47
CA SER A 25 -20.50 -3.27 -14.07
C SER A 25 -19.57 -2.08 -13.90
N ARG A 26 -20.03 -1.01 -13.26
CA ARG A 26 -19.18 0.12 -12.90
C ARG A 26 -18.08 -0.51 -12.05
N GLN A 27 -16.83 -0.53 -12.54
CA GLN A 27 -15.71 -0.85 -11.68
C GLN A 27 -15.69 0.25 -10.63
N ASP A 28 -16.16 -0.10 -9.43
CA ASP A 28 -15.98 0.75 -8.28
C ASP A 28 -14.47 0.96 -8.09
N PRO A 29 -14.05 2.19 -7.77
CA PRO A 29 -12.63 2.45 -7.54
C PRO A 29 -12.14 1.57 -6.39
N ALA A 30 -10.87 1.18 -6.44
CA ALA A 30 -10.24 0.47 -5.33
C ALA A 30 -10.37 1.30 -4.04
N ASP A 31 -10.54 0.61 -2.91
CA ASP A 31 -10.76 1.27 -1.64
C ASP A 31 -9.48 1.94 -1.14
N LEU A 32 -9.63 2.97 -0.31
CA LEU A 32 -8.48 3.73 0.18
C LEU A 32 -8.02 3.17 1.54
N MET A 33 -6.73 2.93 1.69
CA MET A 33 -6.06 2.68 2.97
C MET A 33 -5.32 3.95 3.38
N ILE A 34 -5.82 4.63 4.41
CA ILE A 34 -5.30 5.92 4.84
C ILE A 34 -4.32 5.74 6.00
N PHE A 35 -3.08 6.17 5.80
CA PHE A 35 -2.08 6.30 6.87
C PHE A 35 -2.10 7.73 7.44
N VAL A 36 -2.23 7.84 8.76
CA VAL A 36 -2.12 9.11 9.48
C VAL A 36 -0.67 9.31 9.91
N CYS A 37 0.02 10.26 9.29
CA CYS A 37 1.48 10.33 9.33
C CYS A 37 2.09 10.95 10.60
N ASP A 38 1.31 11.57 11.48
CA ASP A 38 1.81 12.27 12.68
C ASP A 38 2.60 11.35 13.64
N GLN A 39 2.30 10.05 13.64
CA GLN A 39 2.90 9.08 14.57
C GLN A 39 3.91 8.13 13.91
N MET A 40 4.12 8.28 12.60
CA MET A 40 5.05 7.49 11.80
C MET A 40 5.65 8.29 10.63
N PRO A 41 6.25 9.48 10.89
CA PRO A 41 6.70 10.37 9.84
C PRO A 41 7.80 9.77 8.94
N GLU A 42 8.71 8.95 9.47
CA GLU A 42 9.80 8.34 8.69
C GLU A 42 9.28 7.21 7.79
N VAL A 43 8.31 6.45 8.27
CA VAL A 43 7.59 5.46 7.45
C VAL A 43 6.78 6.13 6.34
N CYS A 44 6.01 7.17 6.67
CA CYS A 44 5.29 7.95 5.66
C CYS A 44 6.22 8.60 4.64
N HIS A 45 7.42 9.03 5.06
CA HIS A 45 8.44 9.54 4.16
C HIS A 45 8.81 8.48 3.10
N ASN A 46 9.12 7.26 3.53
CA ASN A 46 9.45 6.15 2.64
C ASN A 46 8.29 5.82 1.67
N MET A 47 7.08 5.65 2.21
CA MET A 47 5.88 5.34 1.41
C MET A 47 5.60 6.42 0.35
N CYS A 48 5.62 7.71 0.75
CA CYS A 48 5.42 8.82 -0.18
C CYS A 48 6.52 8.89 -1.23
N TYR A 49 7.78 8.65 -0.88
CA TYR A 49 8.87 8.67 -1.84
C TYR A 49 8.72 7.55 -2.88
N GLY A 50 8.42 6.32 -2.45
CA GLY A 50 8.17 5.21 -3.35
C GLY A 50 6.97 5.45 -4.25
N ALA A 51 5.83 5.78 -3.66
CA ALA A 51 4.57 5.99 -4.37
C ALA A 51 4.67 7.15 -5.37
N LEU A 52 5.20 8.30 -4.93
CA LEU A 52 5.09 9.56 -5.65
C LEU A 52 6.37 9.98 -6.38
N CYS A 53 7.54 9.78 -5.79
CA CYS A 53 8.82 10.23 -6.35
C CYS A 53 9.46 9.22 -7.30
N LEU A 54 9.25 7.93 -7.06
CA LEU A 54 9.74 6.84 -7.89
C LEU A 54 8.68 6.24 -8.81
N ASN A 55 7.45 6.74 -8.73
CA ASN A 55 6.33 6.28 -9.56
C ASN A 55 6.08 4.77 -9.42
N ILE A 56 6.31 4.21 -8.22
CA ILE A 56 5.85 2.85 -7.89
C ILE A 56 4.31 2.81 -7.86
N GLY A 57 3.70 3.95 -7.49
CA GLY A 57 2.25 4.14 -7.42
C GLY A 57 1.68 3.79 -6.04
N SER A 58 0.47 4.28 -5.77
CA SER A 58 -0.30 3.98 -4.54
C SER A 58 -1.21 2.77 -4.68
N ALA A 59 -1.49 2.32 -5.90
CA ALA A 59 -2.39 1.21 -6.18
C ALA A 59 -1.69 -0.12 -5.93
N LEU A 60 -2.06 -0.81 -4.87
CA LEU A 60 -1.46 -2.06 -4.41
C LEU A 60 -2.49 -3.20 -4.39
N THR A 61 -1.99 -4.43 -4.47
CA THR A 61 -2.75 -5.66 -4.25
C THR A 61 -2.14 -6.38 -3.06
N PHE A 62 -2.95 -6.62 -2.02
CA PHE A 62 -2.62 -7.65 -1.02
C PHE A 62 -2.99 -8.98 -1.67
N ASP A 63 -2.00 -9.80 -1.94
CA ASP A 63 -2.15 -11.08 -2.65
C ASP A 63 -2.06 -12.28 -1.70
N ASN A 64 -2.18 -12.03 -0.39
CA ASN A 64 -2.02 -13.01 0.67
C ASN A 64 -0.77 -13.90 0.47
N PRO A 65 0.42 -13.28 0.36
CA PRO A 65 1.64 -13.97 -0.03
C PRO A 65 2.11 -14.96 1.05
N SER A 66 2.77 -16.02 0.63
CA SER A 66 3.42 -16.95 1.56
C SER A 66 4.57 -16.28 2.35
N ALA A 67 5.00 -16.89 3.44
CA ALA A 67 6.18 -16.40 4.19
C ALA A 67 7.43 -16.28 3.29
N THR A 68 7.62 -17.26 2.39
CA THR A 68 8.68 -17.26 1.38
C THR A 68 8.58 -16.07 0.44
N ASP A 69 7.39 -15.79 -0.09
CA ASP A 69 7.16 -14.66 -0.99
C ASP A 69 7.42 -13.32 -0.29
N LYS A 70 6.98 -13.18 0.97
CA LYS A 70 7.26 -11.99 1.78
C LYS A 70 8.76 -11.82 1.97
N ARG A 71 9.48 -12.88 2.38
CA ARG A 71 10.93 -12.85 2.53
C ARG A 71 11.64 -12.42 1.25
N ASN A 72 11.24 -12.98 0.11
CA ASN A 72 11.80 -12.62 -1.21
C ASN A 72 11.53 -11.16 -1.57
N ARG A 73 10.37 -10.62 -1.19
CA ARG A 73 10.05 -9.19 -1.38
C ARG A 73 10.89 -8.29 -0.48
N ARG A 74 11.16 -8.69 0.77
CA ARG A 74 12.08 -7.99 1.68
C ARG A 74 13.51 -7.98 1.14
N LYS A 75 13.97 -9.12 0.60
CA LYS A 75 15.25 -9.21 -0.12
C LYS A 75 15.30 -8.29 -1.33
N ALA A 76 14.27 -8.32 -2.17
CA ALA A 76 14.18 -7.46 -3.35
C ALA A 76 14.10 -5.96 -3.01
N ALA A 77 13.51 -5.62 -1.86
CA ALA A 77 13.53 -4.27 -1.32
C ALA A 77 14.90 -3.87 -0.77
N GLY A 78 15.79 -4.83 -0.47
CA GLY A 78 17.12 -4.59 0.12
C GLY A 78 17.11 -4.50 1.64
N CYS A 79 16.13 -5.12 2.31
CA CYS A 79 16.00 -5.10 3.78
C CYS A 79 16.69 -6.26 4.51
N ILE A 80 17.00 -7.34 3.79
CA ILE A 80 17.71 -8.50 4.32
C ILE A 80 19.14 -8.44 3.77
N GLU A 81 20.12 -8.37 4.67
CA GLU A 81 21.57 -8.40 4.40
C GLU A 81 22.21 -9.53 5.24
N SER A 82 23.38 -10.05 4.87
CA SER A 82 24.09 -11.09 5.66
C SER A 82 24.14 -10.69 7.14
N GLY A 83 23.54 -11.48 8.02
CA GLY A 83 23.48 -11.18 9.46
C GLY A 83 22.28 -10.35 9.94
N GLY A 84 21.26 -10.11 9.09
CA GLY A 84 19.93 -9.70 9.52
C GLY A 84 19.41 -8.40 8.90
N ASN A 85 18.74 -7.59 9.72
CA ASN A 85 18.15 -6.31 9.29
C ASN A 85 19.25 -5.36 8.80
N ARG A 86 19.18 -4.93 7.53
CA ARG A 86 20.13 -3.98 6.92
C ARG A 86 20.43 -2.77 7.82
N CYS A 87 19.41 -2.23 8.47
CA CYS A 87 19.56 -1.02 9.29
C CYS A 87 20.32 -1.26 10.60
N SER A 88 20.45 -2.51 11.05
CA SER A 88 21.29 -2.87 12.19
C SER A 88 22.75 -3.15 11.82
N VAL A 89 23.02 -3.50 10.56
CA VAL A 89 24.37 -3.82 10.06
C VAL A 89 25.07 -2.63 9.38
N ARG A 90 24.30 -1.67 8.83
CA ARG A 90 24.84 -0.44 8.23
C ARG A 90 25.52 0.44 9.29
N LYS A 91 26.78 0.83 9.06
CA LYS A 91 27.51 1.81 9.89
C LYS A 91 26.77 3.14 9.90
N GLY A 92 26.16 3.49 11.03
CA GLY A 92 25.56 4.82 11.26
C GLY A 92 24.22 4.81 12.00
N HIS A 93 23.51 3.67 12.00
CA HIS A 93 22.24 3.53 12.71
C HIS A 93 22.43 2.79 14.04
N ALA A 94 21.94 3.38 15.11
CA ALA A 94 21.97 2.77 16.44
C ALA A 94 20.94 1.63 16.57
N ALA A 95 21.06 0.82 17.61
CA ALA A 95 19.99 -0.10 18.00
C ALA A 95 18.64 0.65 18.09
N GLY A 96 17.57 0.06 17.54
CA GLY A 96 16.24 0.67 17.52
C GLY A 96 15.76 1.16 16.16
N PHE A 97 16.50 0.90 15.08
CA PHE A 97 16.05 1.13 13.69
C PHE A 97 15.75 -0.18 12.97
N GLN A 98 14.77 -0.14 12.07
CA GLN A 98 14.35 -1.23 11.21
C GLN A 98 14.27 -0.78 9.76
N CYS A 99 14.46 -1.74 8.85
CA CYS A 99 14.23 -1.51 7.44
C CYS A 99 12.72 -1.52 7.14
N ASP A 100 12.21 -0.37 6.72
CA ASP A 100 10.86 -0.23 6.18
C ASP A 100 10.91 -0.29 4.66
N GLU A 101 9.89 -0.89 4.05
CA GLU A 101 9.86 -1.21 2.62
C GLU A 101 8.58 -0.71 1.96
N TYR A 102 8.75 -0.13 0.77
CA TYR A 102 7.62 0.24 -0.07
C TYR A 102 7.77 -0.34 -1.48
N PRO A 103 6.76 -1.04 -2.00
CA PRO A 103 5.53 -1.48 -1.30
C PRO A 103 5.84 -2.46 -0.16
N PHE A 104 4.84 -2.74 0.66
CA PHE A 104 4.95 -3.67 1.79
C PHE A 104 5.30 -5.09 1.29
N ALA A 105 6.01 -5.92 2.07
CA ALA A 105 6.23 -7.33 1.70
C ALA A 105 4.91 -8.10 1.49
N SER A 106 3.84 -7.72 2.18
CA SER A 106 2.51 -8.31 2.04
C SER A 106 1.78 -7.94 0.75
N SER A 107 2.26 -6.96 -0.03
CA SER A 107 1.52 -6.42 -1.18
C SER A 107 2.42 -6.18 -2.40
N SER A 108 1.83 -6.07 -3.59
CA SER A 108 2.55 -5.73 -4.82
C SER A 108 1.90 -4.55 -5.54
N PRO A 109 2.66 -3.73 -6.30
CA PRO A 109 2.06 -2.70 -7.14
C PRO A 109 1.13 -3.33 -8.17
N ARG A 110 0.01 -2.65 -8.45
CA ARG A 110 -0.88 -3.07 -9.54
C ARG A 110 -0.22 -2.77 -10.90
N GLY A 111 -0.21 -3.76 -11.78
CA GLY A 111 0.35 -3.64 -13.14
C GLY A 111 1.70 -4.33 -13.29
N THR A 112 2.60 -3.75 -14.08
CA THR A 112 3.90 -4.36 -14.43
C THR A 112 5.07 -3.80 -13.62
N ILE A 113 4.81 -2.95 -12.64
CA ILE A 113 5.86 -2.34 -11.80
C ILE A 113 6.26 -3.36 -10.74
N THR A 114 7.54 -3.68 -10.69
CA THR A 114 8.12 -4.59 -9.68
C THR A 114 9.16 -3.90 -8.81
N ASP A 115 9.40 -2.60 -9.03
CA ASP A 115 10.34 -1.81 -8.26
C ASP A 115 9.90 -1.74 -6.78
N ARG A 116 10.89 -1.83 -5.88
CA ARG A 116 10.73 -1.69 -4.44
C ARG A 116 11.84 -0.79 -3.91
N ILE A 117 11.56 -0.12 -2.81
CA ILE A 117 12.54 0.65 -2.06
C ILE A 117 12.51 0.28 -0.59
N ASN A 118 13.55 0.73 0.10
CA ASN A 118 13.57 0.72 1.54
C ASN A 118 14.13 2.03 2.12
N ARG A 119 13.90 2.22 3.42
CA ARG A 119 14.48 3.26 4.27
C ARG A 119 14.69 2.71 5.67
N CYS A 120 15.75 3.15 6.36
CA CYS A 120 15.89 2.89 7.78
C CYS A 120 15.01 3.84 8.60
N VAL A 121 14.08 3.28 9.37
CA VAL A 121 13.11 4.03 10.18
C VAL A 121 13.18 3.56 11.64
N PRO A 122 12.69 4.36 12.61
CA PRO A 122 12.58 3.89 13.99
C PRO A 122 11.71 2.63 14.08
N ALA A 123 12.18 1.60 14.79
CA ALA A 123 11.49 0.30 14.91
C ALA A 123 10.05 0.43 15.44
N GLY A 124 9.82 1.40 16.32
CA GLY A 124 8.48 1.71 16.80
C GLY A 124 7.55 2.21 15.70
N GLU A 125 8.02 3.05 14.76
CA GLU A 125 7.19 3.48 13.63
C GLU A 125 6.87 2.32 12.68
N ASN A 126 7.86 1.49 12.39
CA ASN A 126 7.70 0.30 11.55
C ASN A 126 6.69 -0.69 12.16
N SER A 127 6.76 -0.91 13.48
CA SER A 127 5.81 -1.76 14.20
C SER A 127 4.38 -1.22 14.13
N LYS A 128 4.21 0.11 14.21
CA LYS A 128 2.89 0.75 14.06
C LYS A 128 2.34 0.56 12.66
N GLN A 129 3.17 0.71 11.62
CA GLN A 129 2.77 0.46 10.24
C GLN A 129 2.30 -0.99 10.06
N GLY A 130 3.07 -1.96 10.57
CA GLY A 130 2.71 -3.37 10.54
C GLY A 130 1.36 -3.66 11.23
N GLY A 131 1.11 -3.07 12.40
CA GLY A 131 -0.17 -3.21 13.10
C GLY A 131 -1.35 -2.59 12.33
N ILE A 132 -1.17 -1.43 11.71
CA ILE A 132 -2.19 -0.81 10.83
C ILE A 132 -2.49 -1.69 9.62
N ILE A 133 -1.45 -2.19 8.94
CA ILE A 133 -1.59 -3.09 7.78
C ILE A 133 -2.31 -4.38 8.17
N ASN A 134 -1.92 -5.02 9.27
CA ASN A 134 -2.55 -6.25 9.76
C ASN A 134 -4.03 -6.02 10.10
N ALA A 135 -4.36 -4.94 10.80
CA ALA A 135 -5.74 -4.58 11.11
C ALA A 135 -6.57 -4.32 9.85
N PHE A 136 -6.00 -3.67 8.85
CA PHE A 136 -6.65 -3.40 7.56
C PHE A 136 -6.94 -4.70 6.77
N TYR A 137 -5.99 -5.63 6.68
CA TYR A 137 -6.21 -6.91 5.99
C TYR A 137 -7.22 -7.82 6.70
N ARG A 138 -7.24 -7.78 8.03
CA ARG A 138 -8.21 -8.55 8.84
C ARG A 138 -9.58 -7.91 8.89
N ALA A 139 -9.69 -6.62 8.60
CA ALA A 139 -10.97 -5.93 8.53
C ALA A 139 -11.88 -6.58 7.48
N SER A 140 -13.16 -6.22 7.55
CA SER A 140 -14.23 -6.62 6.61
C SER A 140 -13.86 -6.44 5.13
N PHE A 141 -12.83 -5.63 4.84
CA PHE A 141 -12.38 -5.33 3.49
C PHE A 141 -11.70 -6.50 2.79
N CYS A 142 -10.52 -6.93 3.25
CA CYS A 142 -9.81 -8.05 2.64
C CYS A 142 -10.28 -9.39 3.22
N LYS A 143 -10.86 -9.39 4.44
CA LYS A 143 -11.32 -10.60 5.16
C LYS A 143 -10.24 -11.69 5.25
N GLY A 144 -8.97 -11.27 5.33
CA GLY A 144 -7.81 -12.16 5.28
C GLY A 144 -7.53 -12.81 3.91
N GLY A 145 -8.21 -12.38 2.85
CA GLY A 145 -7.99 -12.84 1.47
C GLY A 145 -7.51 -11.71 0.56
N PRO A 146 -7.15 -12.02 -0.70
CA PRO A 146 -6.63 -11.03 -1.63
C PRO A 146 -7.58 -9.85 -1.90
N CYS A 147 -7.04 -8.65 -2.02
CA CYS A 147 -7.80 -7.41 -2.23
C CYS A 147 -6.93 -6.31 -2.89
N ASP A 148 -7.58 -5.42 -3.65
CA ASP A 148 -6.96 -4.26 -4.30
C ASP A 148 -7.29 -2.97 -3.54
N PHE A 149 -6.29 -2.17 -3.19
CA PHE A 149 -6.47 -0.91 -2.48
C PHE A 149 -5.49 0.16 -2.96
N ASN A 150 -5.78 1.42 -2.65
CA ASN A 150 -4.85 2.53 -2.84
C ASN A 150 -4.34 3.02 -1.48
N VAL A 151 -3.03 3.15 -1.33
CA VAL A 151 -2.40 3.77 -0.15
C VAL A 151 -2.48 5.28 -0.28
N GLU A 152 -3.11 5.93 0.70
CA GLU A 152 -3.25 7.39 0.77
C GLU A 152 -2.78 7.91 2.13
N PHE A 153 -2.47 9.21 2.19
CA PHE A 153 -1.80 9.81 3.34
C PHE A 153 -2.61 10.98 3.92
N SER A 154 -2.76 10.99 5.24
CA SER A 154 -3.36 12.08 6.01
C SER A 154 -2.30 12.68 6.94
N ASN A 155 -2.44 13.97 7.26
CA ASN A 155 -1.51 14.73 8.10
C ASN A 155 -0.04 14.67 7.62
N ALA A 156 0.16 14.54 6.30
CA ALA A 156 1.49 14.44 5.68
C ALA A 156 2.07 15.81 5.27
N GLY A 157 1.45 16.91 5.69
CA GLY A 157 1.74 18.28 5.23
C GLY A 157 3.21 18.69 5.33
N ASN A 158 3.91 18.19 6.35
CA ASN A 158 5.31 18.54 6.63
C ASN A 158 6.32 17.50 6.12
N ILE A 159 5.87 16.45 5.42
CA ILE A 159 6.74 15.39 4.93
C ILE A 159 7.10 15.69 3.47
N ALA A 160 8.36 16.05 3.22
CA ALA A 160 8.85 16.54 1.94
C ALA A 160 8.47 15.64 0.73
N PRO A 161 8.69 14.31 0.74
CA PRO A 161 8.26 13.46 -0.37
C PRO A 161 6.75 13.45 -0.61
N CYS A 162 5.93 13.57 0.42
CA CYS A 162 4.48 13.68 0.29
C CYS A 162 4.06 15.02 -0.35
N GLN A 163 4.97 16.01 -0.37
CA GLN A 163 4.84 17.29 -1.08
C GLN A 163 5.50 17.29 -2.46
N MET A 164 5.99 16.14 -2.96
CA MET A 164 6.79 16.02 -4.19
C MET A 164 8.15 16.72 -4.14
N ASP A 165 8.61 17.07 -2.94
CA ASP A 165 10.02 17.35 -2.74
C ASP A 165 10.76 16.02 -2.62
N CYS A 166 11.15 15.48 -3.78
CA CYS A 166 11.83 14.22 -3.93
C CYS A 166 13.34 14.33 -3.62
N THR A 167 13.68 15.15 -2.64
CA THR A 167 15.03 15.30 -2.13
C THR A 167 15.28 14.24 -1.07
N ASP A 168 16.05 13.22 -1.44
CA ASP A 168 16.60 12.23 -0.50
C ASP A 168 17.87 12.81 0.12
N SER A 169 17.72 13.84 0.97
CA SER A 169 18.85 14.62 1.50
C SER A 169 19.72 13.83 2.49
N ASP A 170 19.15 12.79 3.09
CA ASP A 170 19.85 11.91 4.03
C ASP A 170 20.44 10.65 3.37
N ASN A 171 20.17 10.41 2.07
CA ASN A 171 20.60 9.20 1.34
C ASN A 171 20.22 7.91 2.07
N GLU A 172 19.09 7.92 2.77
CA GLU A 172 18.56 6.76 3.49
C GLU A 172 17.67 5.90 2.59
N ILE A 173 17.16 6.46 1.50
CA ILE A 173 16.30 5.73 0.57
C ILE A 173 17.16 4.97 -0.44
N ILE A 174 17.00 3.65 -0.47
CA ILE A 174 17.68 2.80 -1.47
C ILE A 174 16.64 2.09 -2.35
N GLY A 175 16.79 2.30 -3.66
CA GLY A 175 16.08 1.65 -4.77
C GLY A 175 15.66 2.67 -5.86
N PRO A 176 15.43 2.28 -7.14
CA PRO A 176 15.76 1.04 -7.85
C PRO A 176 17.04 1.23 -8.71
N GLY A 177 18.11 0.44 -8.44
CA GLY A 177 19.46 0.75 -8.95
C GLY A 177 20.42 -0.41 -9.30
N SER A 178 20.06 -1.69 -9.18
CA SER A 178 20.93 -2.78 -9.65
C SER A 178 20.66 -3.24 -11.09
N GLY A 179 19.49 -2.94 -11.67
CA GLY A 179 19.15 -3.43 -13.02
C GLY A 179 19.02 -4.96 -13.12
N THR A 180 19.08 -5.66 -11.99
CA THR A 180 18.83 -7.09 -11.83
C THR A 180 17.92 -7.26 -10.62
N PRO A 181 16.84 -8.06 -10.72
CA PRO A 181 16.26 -8.71 -9.55
C PRO A 181 17.41 -9.30 -8.72
N ALA A 182 17.25 -9.43 -7.40
CA ALA A 182 18.09 -10.39 -6.70
C ALA A 182 18.02 -11.70 -7.50
N GLN A 183 19.11 -12.06 -8.19
CA GLN A 183 19.28 -13.43 -8.60
C GLN A 183 19.46 -14.16 -7.28
N ASP A 184 18.67 -15.21 -7.12
CA ASP A 184 18.94 -16.30 -6.22
C ASP A 184 20.46 -16.52 -6.07
N GLY A 185 21.03 -15.97 -5.00
CA GLY A 185 22.05 -16.71 -4.27
C GLY A 185 21.42 -17.86 -3.48
N ASP A 186 20.10 -18.05 -3.60
CA ASP A 186 19.22 -18.69 -2.63
C ASP A 186 18.46 -19.88 -3.25
N GLU A 187 19.15 -20.94 -3.65
CA GLU A 187 18.54 -22.29 -3.68
C GLU A 187 18.92 -23.07 -2.41
N ALA A 188 18.63 -22.50 -1.25
CA ALA A 188 18.60 -23.26 -0.01
C ALA A 188 17.14 -23.37 0.45
N ASP A 189 16.60 -24.58 0.32
CA ASP A 189 15.25 -25.01 0.72
C ASP A 189 15.02 -24.91 2.25
N ASP A 190 16.02 -24.46 3.01
CA ASP A 190 16.06 -24.39 4.48
C ASP A 190 16.16 -22.96 5.05
N GLY A 191 16.28 -21.92 4.19
CA GLY A 191 16.14 -20.52 4.60
C GLY A 191 17.39 -19.83 5.19
N THR A 192 18.59 -20.43 5.16
CA THR A 192 19.82 -19.77 5.64
C THR A 192 20.43 -18.76 4.65
N ASP A 193 21.27 -17.85 5.14
CA ASP A 193 21.99 -16.79 4.39
C ASP A 193 23.45 -17.17 4.11
N ASP A 194 23.75 -17.64 2.88
CA ASP A 194 25.11 -18.03 2.45
C ASP A 194 25.75 -17.01 1.48
N ASP A 195 25.52 -15.72 1.68
CA ASP A 195 25.84 -14.67 0.69
C ASP A 195 27.21 -13.99 0.86
N GLY A 196 28.19 -14.66 1.50
CA GLY A 196 29.62 -14.45 1.26
C GLY A 196 30.18 -13.01 1.25
N GLY A 197 29.46 -12.02 1.79
CA GLY A 197 29.84 -10.60 1.80
C GLY A 197 29.88 -9.91 0.43
N ASN A 198 28.93 -10.18 -0.48
CA ASN A 198 28.94 -9.48 -1.78
C ASN A 198 28.53 -7.99 -1.64
N PRO A 199 29.26 -7.04 -2.23
CA PRO A 199 29.13 -5.62 -1.91
C PRO A 199 27.90 -4.94 -2.55
N GLU A 200 27.45 -3.86 -1.89
CA GLU A 200 26.36 -2.98 -2.30
C GLU A 200 26.40 -2.62 -3.81
N PRO A 201 25.25 -2.62 -4.52
CA PRO A 201 25.20 -2.08 -5.87
C PRO A 201 25.49 -0.58 -5.85
N THR A 202 26.56 -0.16 -6.52
CA THR A 202 26.89 1.25 -6.73
C THR A 202 25.78 1.90 -7.55
N GLY A 203 25.02 2.78 -6.90
CA GLY A 203 23.82 3.40 -7.45
C GLY A 203 24.06 4.11 -8.78
N THR A 204 23.26 3.75 -9.79
CA THR A 204 23.02 4.63 -10.93
C THR A 204 21.64 5.26 -10.76
N SER A 205 21.62 6.59 -10.60
CA SER A 205 20.41 7.37 -10.40
C SER A 205 19.52 7.29 -11.65
N LYS A 206 18.45 6.49 -11.60
CA LYS A 206 17.36 6.63 -12.58
C LYS A 206 16.75 8.02 -12.41
N LYS A 207 16.49 8.72 -13.53
CA LYS A 207 15.91 10.06 -13.53
C LYS A 207 14.60 10.09 -12.73
N LYS A 208 14.57 10.93 -11.69
CA LYS A 208 13.39 11.29 -10.89
C LYS A 208 12.24 11.67 -11.85
N ARG A 209 11.20 10.84 -11.94
CA ARG A 209 10.00 11.16 -12.72
C ARG A 209 8.90 11.52 -11.74
N VAL A 210 8.80 12.82 -11.48
CA VAL A 210 7.81 13.45 -10.60
C VAL A 210 6.41 13.14 -11.13
N VAL A 211 5.56 12.50 -10.32
CA VAL A 211 4.12 12.39 -10.59
C VAL A 211 3.50 13.79 -10.55
N THR A 212 3.06 14.28 -11.71
CA THR A 212 2.36 15.56 -11.84
C THR A 212 0.84 15.33 -11.70
N GLY A 213 0.35 15.27 -10.46
CA GLY A 213 -1.07 15.24 -10.13
C GLY A 213 -1.47 16.46 -9.31
N ALA A 214 -2.67 17.01 -9.58
CA ALA A 214 -3.27 18.03 -8.72
C ALA A 214 -3.55 17.43 -7.33
N ARG A 215 -3.32 18.19 -6.26
CA ARG A 215 -3.75 17.79 -4.92
C ARG A 215 -5.23 18.07 -4.78
N HIS A 216 -5.96 17.08 -4.32
CA HIS A 216 -7.36 17.16 -3.98
C HIS A 216 -7.50 16.88 -2.50
N HIS A 217 -8.19 17.77 -1.80
CA HIS A 217 -8.45 17.64 -0.37
C HIS A 217 -9.83 16.99 -0.23
N TYR A 218 -9.94 15.92 0.56
CA TYR A 218 -11.21 15.23 0.76
C TYR A 218 -11.55 15.10 2.24
N LEU A 219 -12.84 15.05 2.53
CA LEU A 219 -13.37 14.78 3.87
C LEU A 219 -14.02 13.39 3.90
N THR A 220 -13.68 12.59 4.91
CA THR A 220 -14.34 11.31 5.17
C THR A 220 -15.57 11.47 6.06
N SER A 221 -16.44 10.45 6.12
CA SER A 221 -17.62 10.43 7.00
C SER A 221 -17.31 10.58 8.49
N SER A 222 -16.13 10.17 8.95
CA SER A 222 -15.67 10.36 10.33
C SER A 222 -15.00 11.72 10.59
N GLY A 223 -14.89 12.57 9.56
CA GLY A 223 -14.26 13.89 9.65
C GLY A 223 -12.74 13.88 9.49
N VAL A 224 -12.15 12.80 8.94
CA VAL A 224 -10.73 12.78 8.59
C VAL A 224 -10.55 13.54 7.28
N GLU A 225 -9.64 14.51 7.28
CA GLU A 225 -9.19 15.20 6.08
C GLU A 225 -8.01 14.44 5.46
N ILE A 226 -8.06 14.22 4.15
CA ILE A 226 -7.03 13.50 3.41
C ILE A 226 -6.62 14.27 2.17
N ASP A 227 -5.31 14.25 1.89
CA ASP A 227 -4.74 14.88 0.72
C ASP A 227 -4.36 13.80 -0.29
N ILE A 228 -5.13 13.74 -1.37
CA ILE A 228 -4.94 12.74 -2.42
C ILE A 228 -4.45 13.45 -3.68
N ARG A 229 -3.39 12.92 -4.32
CA ARG A 229 -2.89 13.46 -5.60
C ARG A 229 -3.61 12.91 -6.84
N GLY A 230 -4.42 11.87 -6.64
CA GLY A 230 -5.39 11.38 -7.61
C GLY A 230 -6.79 11.95 -7.36
N ILE A 231 -7.78 11.38 -8.04
CA ILE A 231 -9.18 11.73 -7.86
C ILE A 231 -9.84 10.62 -7.05
N ALA A 232 -10.31 10.96 -5.84
CA ALA A 232 -11.24 10.11 -5.11
C ALA A 232 -12.67 10.41 -5.55
N ARG A 233 -13.56 9.42 -5.45
CA ARG A 233 -14.97 9.59 -5.78
C ARG A 233 -15.79 9.78 -4.51
N ILE A 234 -16.76 10.68 -4.52
CA ILE A 234 -17.77 10.73 -3.45
C ILE A 234 -18.45 9.37 -3.34
N GLY A 235 -18.56 8.85 -2.11
CA GLY A 235 -19.03 7.50 -1.79
C GLY A 235 -17.98 6.39 -1.93
N GLN A 236 -16.76 6.70 -2.38
CA GLN A 236 -15.64 5.74 -2.34
C GLN A 236 -15.32 5.41 -0.89
N ARG A 237 -15.13 4.12 -0.61
CA ARG A 237 -14.77 3.66 0.73
C ARG A 237 -13.34 4.07 1.06
N ALA A 238 -13.16 4.51 2.29
CA ALA A 238 -11.91 5.02 2.81
C ALA A 238 -11.73 4.43 4.21
N VAL A 239 -10.66 3.67 4.41
CA VAL A 239 -10.42 2.98 5.68
C VAL A 239 -9.25 3.64 6.38
N THR A 240 -9.47 4.06 7.61
CA THR A 240 -8.42 4.57 8.48
C THR A 240 -8.29 3.67 9.69
N VAL A 241 -7.08 3.21 10.01
CA VAL A 241 -6.82 2.48 11.25
C VAL A 241 -6.13 3.42 12.22
N VAL A 242 -6.71 3.62 13.39
CA VAL A 242 -6.16 4.51 14.42
C VAL A 242 -6.08 3.79 15.77
N ALA A 243 -5.16 4.23 16.62
CA ALA A 243 -5.10 3.75 17.99
C ALA A 243 -6.21 4.37 18.84
N ARG A 244 -6.86 3.55 19.68
CA ARG A 244 -7.81 3.99 20.71
C ARG A 244 -7.08 4.72 21.85
N ASN A 245 -5.89 4.25 22.19
CA ASN A 245 -5.00 4.86 23.17
C ASN A 245 -3.59 5.01 22.57
N THR A 246 -3.17 6.25 22.36
CA THR A 246 -1.87 6.58 21.74
C THR A 246 -0.68 6.25 22.63
N THR A 247 -0.81 6.37 23.95
CA THR A 247 0.24 5.98 24.89
C THR A 247 0.47 4.48 24.87
N LEU A 248 -0.61 3.69 24.94
CA LEU A 248 -0.53 2.23 24.81
C LEU A 248 0.04 1.82 23.44
N TRP A 249 -0.29 2.57 22.39
CA TRP A 249 0.23 2.35 21.05
C TRP A 249 1.75 2.51 20.98
N ASP A 250 2.28 3.57 21.60
CA ASP A 250 3.72 3.79 21.70
C ASP A 250 4.43 2.72 22.53
N GLU A 251 3.81 2.27 23.63
CA GLU A 251 4.35 1.20 24.48
C GLU A 251 4.41 -0.13 23.73
N GLN A 252 3.29 -0.53 23.10
CA GLN A 252 3.18 -1.73 22.29
C GLN A 252 4.24 -1.74 21.18
N ALA A 253 4.34 -0.64 20.43
CA ALA A 253 5.30 -0.49 19.34
C ALA A 253 6.77 -0.57 19.80
N LYS A 254 7.10 -0.04 20.99
CA LYS A 254 8.46 -0.13 21.56
C LYS A 254 8.79 -1.51 22.11
N SER A 255 7.78 -2.21 22.62
CA SER A 255 7.93 -3.55 23.19
C SER A 255 7.92 -4.68 22.15
N HIS A 256 7.61 -4.35 20.90
CA HIS A 256 7.53 -5.33 19.82
C HIS A 256 8.88 -6.02 19.61
N ALA A 257 8.88 -7.35 19.75
CA ALA A 257 9.94 -8.19 19.25
C ALA A 257 9.50 -8.73 17.88
N TYR A 258 10.23 -8.36 16.84
CA TYR A 258 9.97 -8.83 15.48
C TYR A 258 10.26 -10.33 15.40
N ASP A 259 9.31 -11.08 14.84
CA ASP A 259 9.37 -12.53 14.68
C ASP A 259 9.19 -12.86 13.19
N ASP A 260 10.28 -13.30 12.55
CA ASP A 260 10.32 -13.65 11.14
C ASP A 260 9.56 -14.94 10.79
N GLU A 261 9.24 -15.78 11.78
CA GLU A 261 8.48 -17.02 11.59
C GLU A 261 6.95 -16.79 11.65
N ASN A 262 6.49 -15.69 12.25
CA ASN A 262 5.07 -15.46 12.58
C ASN A 262 4.50 -14.11 12.14
N ASP A 263 4.88 -13.68 10.93
CA ASP A 263 4.73 -12.33 10.39
C ASP A 263 3.31 -11.71 10.43
N GLU A 264 2.22 -12.50 10.37
CA GLU A 264 0.84 -11.97 10.42
C GLU A 264 0.22 -11.96 11.81
N SER A 265 0.64 -12.90 12.67
CA SER A 265 0.13 -12.97 14.05
C SER A 265 0.98 -12.13 15.01
N GLN A 266 2.19 -11.74 14.59
CA GLN A 266 3.10 -10.94 15.42
C GLN A 266 2.51 -9.60 15.82
N TYR A 267 1.53 -9.06 15.08
CA TYR A 267 0.83 -7.82 15.42
C TYR A 267 -0.55 -8.05 16.06
N ASP A 268 -0.94 -9.28 16.40
CA ASP A 268 -2.29 -9.55 16.93
C ASP A 268 -2.49 -8.94 18.32
N TYR A 269 -1.41 -8.79 19.11
CA TYR A 269 -1.44 -8.13 20.41
C TYR A 269 -1.79 -6.63 20.32
N MET A 270 -1.60 -6.01 19.15
CA MET A 270 -1.91 -4.61 18.88
C MET A 270 -3.39 -4.39 18.54
N LEU A 271 -4.05 -5.38 17.93
CA LEU A 271 -5.41 -5.26 17.40
C LEU A 271 -6.45 -4.77 18.42
N PRO A 272 -6.44 -5.19 19.71
CA PRO A 272 -7.41 -4.70 20.70
C PRO A 272 -7.37 -3.18 20.92
N ASN A 273 -6.20 -2.56 20.72
CA ASN A 273 -6.03 -1.11 20.84
C ASN A 273 -6.29 -0.38 19.51
N LEU A 274 -6.52 -1.08 18.41
CA LEU A 274 -6.80 -0.49 17.12
C LEU A 274 -8.31 -0.35 16.87
N GLU A 275 -8.67 0.75 16.24
CA GLU A 275 -9.99 1.03 15.71
C GLU A 275 -9.88 1.13 14.19
N VAL A 276 -10.56 0.21 13.50
CA VAL A 276 -10.76 0.29 12.05
C VAL A 276 -11.99 1.15 11.80
N ARG A 277 -11.78 2.32 11.19
CA ARG A 277 -12.85 3.22 10.75
C ARG A 277 -13.14 2.94 9.30
N ASP A 278 -14.32 2.37 9.04
CA ASP A 278 -14.85 2.13 7.70
C ASP A 278 -15.65 3.37 7.26
N ASP A 279 -14.99 4.27 6.55
CA ASP A 279 -15.54 5.54 6.11
C ASP A 279 -15.86 5.56 4.61
N VAL A 280 -16.52 6.64 4.19
CA VAL A 280 -16.66 7.02 2.79
C VAL A 280 -16.21 8.46 2.57
N ILE A 281 -15.74 8.77 1.37
CA ILE A 281 -15.50 10.14 0.93
C ILE A 281 -16.85 10.87 0.80
N ILE A 282 -17.04 11.97 1.53
CA ILE A 282 -18.31 12.72 1.55
C ILE A 282 -18.23 14.06 0.83
N ALA A 283 -17.03 14.65 0.73
CA ALA A 283 -16.82 15.91 0.05
C ALA A 283 -15.39 16.03 -0.48
N GLU A 284 -15.24 16.77 -1.58
CA GLU A 284 -13.98 17.38 -1.98
C GLU A 284 -13.96 18.81 -1.41
N LEU A 285 -12.92 19.14 -0.66
CA LEU A 285 -12.68 20.44 -0.06
C LEU A 285 -11.90 21.31 -1.06
N SER A 286 -12.24 22.59 -1.09
CA SER A 286 -11.68 23.60 -2.00
C SER A 286 -10.41 24.25 -1.46
#